data_AF-M0MRH9-F1
#
_entry.id   AF-M0MRH9-F1
#
_cell.length_a   1.000
_cell.length_b   1.000
_cell.length_c   1.000
_cell.angle_alpha   90.00
_cell.angle_beta   90.00
_cell.angle_gamma   90.00
#
_symmetry.space_group_name_H-M   'P 1'
#
loop_
_entity.id
_entity.type
_entity.pdbx_description
1 polymer ?
#
loop_
_entity_poly.entity_id
_entity_poly.type
_entity_poly.pdbx_seq_one_letter_code
_entity_poly.pdbx_strand_id
1 'polypeptide(L)'
;MNPDRRQFLDGERPEDVLLFFAESAVSDLGTLSQHGEAVGNGVALILDAERGRSAFEGATGVDPMTLASAAMDAEGTVDLDSFEGDCPEADGDDADGTDEHAPRFVFAFAEERNEDVGGIYAEGDVIHAYAVCECGGVYSERWVAGAA
;
A
#
# COMPACT_ATOMS: atom_id res chain seq x y z
N MET A 1 -14.61 -4.13 -5.75
CA MET A 1 -13.31 -4.18 -6.43
C MET A 1 -13.47 -4.01 -7.93
N ASN A 2 -12.84 -2.95 -8.43
CA ASN A 2 -12.66 -2.65 -9.85
C ASN A 2 -11.76 -3.73 -10.52
N PRO A 3 -12.05 -4.17 -11.76
CA PRO A 3 -11.21 -5.13 -12.50
C PRO A 3 -9.72 -4.76 -12.56
N ASP A 4 -9.37 -3.47 -12.66
CA ASP A 4 -7.96 -3.05 -12.73
C ASP A 4 -7.21 -3.35 -11.44
N ARG A 5 -7.90 -3.21 -10.29
CA ARG A 5 -7.33 -3.55 -8.98
C ARG A 5 -7.16 -5.06 -8.83
N ARG A 6 -8.09 -5.86 -9.34
CA ARG A 6 -7.93 -7.33 -9.35
C ARG A 6 -6.73 -7.74 -10.19
N GLN A 7 -6.60 -7.23 -11.41
CA GLN A 7 -5.44 -7.51 -12.28
C GLN A 7 -4.12 -7.13 -11.62
N PHE A 8 -4.08 -5.99 -10.91
CA PHE A 8 -2.91 -5.60 -10.13
C PHE A 8 -2.56 -6.62 -9.04
N LEU A 9 -3.54 -7.08 -8.25
CA LEU A 9 -3.31 -8.06 -7.18
C LEU A 9 -2.91 -9.45 -7.72
N ASP A 10 -3.35 -9.77 -8.93
CA ASP A 10 -2.97 -10.97 -9.66
C ASP A 10 -1.60 -10.83 -10.36
N GLY A 11 -0.93 -9.67 -10.26
CA GLY A 11 0.41 -9.41 -10.80
C GLY A 11 0.42 -9.01 -12.29
N GLU A 12 -0.75 -8.90 -12.91
CA GLU A 12 -0.90 -8.66 -14.35
C GLU A 12 -0.62 -7.20 -14.77
N ARG A 13 -0.29 -6.31 -13.81
CA ARG A 13 -0.03 -4.87 -14.04
C ARG A 13 1.28 -4.38 -13.37
N PRO A 14 2.46 -4.89 -13.78
CA PRO A 14 3.76 -4.51 -13.18
C PRO A 14 4.18 -3.06 -13.48
N GLU A 15 3.59 -2.41 -14.48
CA GLU A 15 3.85 -1.01 -14.80
C GLU A 15 3.05 -0.01 -13.96
N ASP A 16 2.05 -0.49 -13.21
CA ASP A 16 1.18 0.34 -12.39
C ASP A 16 1.56 0.25 -10.91
N VAL A 17 1.04 1.22 -10.15
CA VAL A 17 1.08 1.23 -8.70
C VAL A 17 -0.32 1.38 -8.16
N LEU A 18 -0.56 0.71 -7.04
CA LEU A 18 -1.77 0.85 -6.25
C LEU A 18 -1.52 1.81 -5.11
N LEU A 19 -2.35 2.84 -5.00
CA LEU A 19 -2.32 3.81 -3.92
C LEU A 19 -3.62 3.71 -3.13
N PHE A 20 -3.54 3.87 -1.82
CA PHE A 20 -4.70 4.08 -0.97
C PHE A 20 -4.52 5.30 -0.09
N PHE A 21 -5.60 6.02 0.11
CA PHE A 21 -5.71 7.20 0.94
C PHE A 21 -6.92 7.07 1.85
N ALA A 22 -6.70 7.02 3.17
CA ALA A 22 -7.78 7.07 4.14
C ALA A 22 -8.47 8.44 4.14
N GLU A 23 -9.74 8.47 4.54
CA GLU A 23 -10.56 9.68 4.63
C GLU A 23 -9.98 10.76 5.54
N SER A 24 -9.37 10.34 6.65
CA SER A 24 -8.58 11.16 7.57
C SER A 24 -7.41 11.89 6.89
N ALA A 25 -6.89 11.32 5.81
CA ALA A 25 -5.63 11.70 5.22
C ALA A 25 -5.78 12.71 4.07
N VAL A 26 -6.98 12.85 3.51
CA VAL A 26 -7.26 13.70 2.35
C VAL A 26 -8.39 14.68 2.62
N SER A 27 -8.10 15.97 2.40
CA SER A 27 -9.07 17.05 2.65
C SER A 27 -10.26 17.06 1.67
N ASP A 28 -10.12 16.44 0.49
CA ASP A 28 -11.15 16.41 -0.55
C ASP A 28 -11.29 14.99 -1.14
N LEU A 29 -11.86 14.08 -0.35
CA LEU A 29 -12.12 12.70 -0.77
C LEU A 29 -13.01 12.65 -2.01
N GLY A 30 -13.98 13.56 -2.13
CA GLY A 30 -14.94 13.58 -3.24
C GLY A 30 -14.29 13.76 -4.61
N THR A 31 -13.19 14.51 -4.71
CA THR A 31 -12.41 14.63 -5.95
C THR A 31 -11.61 13.36 -6.22
N LEU A 32 -11.01 12.74 -5.20
CA LEU A 32 -10.26 11.50 -5.35
C LEU A 32 -11.14 10.32 -5.75
N SER A 33 -12.33 10.19 -5.15
CA SER A 33 -13.31 9.13 -5.47
C SER A 33 -13.87 9.23 -6.89
N GLN A 34 -13.71 10.36 -7.58
CA GLN A 34 -14.06 10.47 -9.00
C GLN A 34 -12.99 9.85 -9.92
N HIS A 35 -11.76 9.71 -9.42
CA HIS A 35 -10.62 9.16 -10.13
C HIS A 35 -10.20 7.77 -9.61
N GLY A 36 -10.71 7.35 -8.46
CA GLY A 36 -10.43 6.07 -7.81
C GLY A 36 -11.66 5.30 -7.39
N GLU A 37 -11.45 4.14 -6.78
CA GLU A 37 -12.48 3.31 -6.18
C GLU A 37 -12.60 3.63 -4.69
N ALA A 38 -13.81 3.92 -4.20
CA ALA A 38 -14.05 4.03 -2.76
C ALA A 38 -13.99 2.63 -2.11
N VAL A 39 -13.20 2.47 -1.06
CA VAL A 39 -12.98 1.19 -0.35
C VAL A 39 -12.89 1.46 1.14
N GLY A 40 -13.71 0.77 1.93
CA GLY A 40 -13.73 0.94 3.38
C GLY A 40 -13.91 2.41 3.77
N ASN A 41 -12.91 2.96 4.45
CA ASN A 41 -12.79 4.34 4.94
C ASN A 41 -11.87 5.21 4.06
N GLY A 42 -11.73 4.92 2.76
CA GLY A 42 -10.80 5.63 1.90
C GLY A 42 -11.03 5.43 0.40
N VAL A 43 -10.01 5.78 -0.38
CA VAL A 43 -10.01 5.69 -1.84
C VAL A 43 -8.75 4.98 -2.34
N ALA A 44 -8.95 3.99 -3.20
CA ALA A 44 -7.91 3.25 -3.90
C ALA A 44 -7.76 3.75 -5.34
N LEU A 45 -6.53 3.91 -5.81
CA LEU A 45 -6.18 4.39 -7.15
C LEU A 45 -5.17 3.44 -7.78
N ILE A 46 -5.39 3.08 -9.05
CA ILE A 46 -4.39 2.41 -9.88
C ILE A 46 -3.89 3.42 -10.91
N LEU A 47 -2.57 3.66 -10.92
CA LEU A 47 -1.94 4.64 -11.80
C LEU A 47 -0.63 4.07 -12.35
N ASP A 48 -0.21 4.52 -13.54
CA ASP A 48 1.14 4.24 -14.04
C ASP A 48 2.19 4.68 -13.01
N ALA A 49 3.30 3.93 -12.88
CA ALA A 49 4.27 4.13 -11.81
C ALA A 49 4.77 5.58 -11.66
N GLU A 50 5.07 6.27 -12.75
CA GLU A 50 5.52 7.67 -12.71
C GLU A 50 4.45 8.61 -12.13
N ARG A 51 3.20 8.43 -12.57
CA ARG A 51 2.07 9.25 -12.11
C ARG A 51 1.72 8.95 -10.67
N GLY A 52 1.69 7.68 -10.30
CA GLY A 52 1.36 7.26 -8.95
C GLY A 52 2.39 7.75 -7.93
N ARG A 53 3.69 7.69 -8.26
CA ARG A 53 4.75 8.28 -7.40
C ARG A 53 4.54 9.77 -7.20
N SER A 54 4.30 10.51 -8.27
CA SER A 54 4.05 11.96 -8.19
C SER A 54 2.78 12.30 -7.41
N ALA A 55 1.70 11.53 -7.59
CA ALA A 55 0.46 11.71 -6.86
C ALA A 55 0.63 11.42 -5.35
N PHE A 56 1.35 10.35 -5.01
CA PHE A 56 1.63 9.99 -3.63
C PHE A 56 2.46 11.06 -2.91
N GLU A 57 3.57 11.51 -3.52
CA GLU A 57 4.40 12.58 -2.95
C GLU A 57 3.60 13.88 -2.82
N GLY A 58 2.79 14.24 -3.82
CA GLY A 58 1.96 15.43 -3.76
C GLY A 58 0.89 15.40 -2.67
N ALA A 59 0.33 14.22 -2.36
CA ALA A 59 -0.71 14.05 -1.35
C ALA A 59 -0.15 13.90 0.07
N THR A 60 0.97 13.19 0.23
CA THR A 60 1.53 12.85 1.55
C THR A 60 2.69 13.77 1.96
N GLY A 61 3.33 14.44 0.99
CA GLY A 61 4.61 15.13 1.19
C GLY A 61 5.80 14.18 1.36
N VAL A 62 5.61 12.87 1.18
CA VAL A 62 6.62 11.83 1.37
C VAL A 62 6.98 11.20 0.03
N ASP A 63 8.27 11.13 -0.25
CA ASP A 63 8.80 10.39 -1.39
C ASP A 63 8.59 8.87 -1.19
N PRO A 64 7.97 8.15 -2.17
CA PRO A 64 7.71 6.72 -2.05
C PRO A 64 8.97 5.87 -1.81
N MET A 65 10.12 6.26 -2.37
CA MET A 65 11.37 5.50 -2.16
C MET A 65 11.89 5.67 -0.72
N THR A 66 11.72 6.86 -0.16
CA THR A 66 12.03 7.15 1.25
C THR A 66 11.11 6.37 2.17
N LEU A 67 9.81 6.29 1.85
CA LEU A 67 8.85 5.44 2.58
C LEU A 67 9.28 3.97 2.52
N ALA A 68 9.55 3.46 1.32
CA ALA A 68 9.98 2.07 1.14
C ALA A 68 11.22 1.77 1.97
N SER A 69 12.24 2.63 1.93
CA SER A 69 13.45 2.46 2.73
C SER A 69 13.19 2.51 4.25
N ALA A 70 12.22 3.29 4.71
CA ALA A 70 11.89 3.39 6.14
C ALA A 70 11.08 2.18 6.64
N ALA A 71 10.23 1.62 5.77
CA ALA A 71 9.37 0.48 6.07
C ALA A 71 10.04 -0.88 5.86
N MET A 72 11.17 -0.94 5.14
CA MET A 72 11.89 -2.19 4.83
C MET A 72 12.28 -3.02 6.05
N ASP A 73 12.54 -2.38 7.19
CA ASP A 73 12.95 -3.05 8.44
C ASP A 73 11.76 -3.33 9.40
N ALA A 74 10.56 -2.88 9.05
CA ALA A 74 9.35 -3.02 9.86
C ALA A 74 8.33 -3.92 9.14
N GLU A 75 8.28 -5.19 9.54
CA GLU A 75 7.34 -6.17 9.00
C GLU A 75 5.96 -5.99 9.65
N GLY A 76 4.93 -5.79 8.82
CA GLY A 76 3.53 -5.74 9.24
C GLY A 76 2.65 -6.47 8.20
N THR A 77 1.33 -6.41 8.37
CA THR A 77 0.39 -6.99 7.38
C THR A 77 -0.48 -5.90 6.78
N VAL A 78 -0.80 -6.01 5.49
CA VAL A 78 -1.75 -5.13 4.80
C VAL A 78 -2.56 -5.92 3.78
N ASP A 79 -3.87 -5.91 3.99
CA ASP A 79 -4.83 -6.47 3.04
C ASP A 79 -5.17 -5.38 2.00
N LEU A 80 -4.78 -5.57 0.74
CA LEU A 80 -5.05 -4.62 -0.35
C LEU A 80 -6.48 -4.71 -0.93
N ASP A 81 -7.28 -5.70 -0.51
CA ASP A 81 -8.71 -5.76 -0.82
C ASP A 81 -9.51 -4.84 0.11
N SER A 82 -9.23 -4.88 1.41
CA SER A 82 -9.93 -4.13 2.46
C SER A 82 -9.23 -2.82 2.87
N PHE A 83 -7.91 -2.72 2.65
CA PHE A 83 -7.00 -1.72 3.22
C PHE A 83 -7.00 -1.70 4.75
N GLU A 84 -7.16 -2.88 5.35
CA GLU A 84 -6.93 -3.15 6.77
C GLU A 84 -5.54 -3.78 6.95
N GLY A 85 -5.00 -3.80 8.17
CA GLY A 85 -3.67 -4.35 8.41
C GLY A 85 -3.24 -4.31 9.88
N ASP A 86 -2.26 -5.13 10.24
CA ASP A 86 -1.65 -5.17 11.56
C ASP A 86 -0.39 -4.30 11.57
N CYS A 87 -0.50 -3.14 12.21
CA CYS A 87 0.64 -2.26 12.44
C CYS A 87 1.55 -2.88 13.51
N PRO A 88 2.86 -3.06 13.28
CA PRO A 88 3.77 -3.66 14.27
C PRO A 88 3.91 -2.82 15.55
N GLU A 89 3.59 -1.53 15.48
CA GLU A 89 3.59 -0.62 16.65
C GLU A 89 2.32 -0.76 17.51
N ALA A 90 1.29 -1.50 17.07
CA ALA A 90 0.05 -1.70 17.82
C ALA A 90 0.23 -2.59 19.06
N ASP A 91 1.20 -3.52 19.01
CA ASP A 91 1.55 -4.41 20.12
C ASP A 91 2.63 -3.82 21.06
N GLY A 92 3.03 -2.56 20.86
CA GLY A 92 4.04 -1.87 21.67
C GLY A 92 3.55 -1.41 23.05
N ASP A 93 4.47 -1.35 24.02
CA ASP A 93 4.22 -0.91 25.41
C ASP A 93 3.76 0.58 25.53
N ASP A 94 3.86 1.35 24.43
CA ASP A 94 3.45 2.76 24.29
C ASP A 94 2.05 2.92 23.65
N ALA A 95 1.31 1.83 23.43
CA ALA A 95 -0.08 1.89 23.01
C ALA A 95 -0.93 2.48 24.14
N ASP A 96 -1.02 3.81 24.21
CA ASP A 96 -1.92 4.57 25.09
C ASP A 96 -3.38 4.42 24.60
N GLY A 97 -3.83 3.18 24.33
CA GLY A 97 -5.21 2.69 24.19
C GLY A 97 -6.18 3.45 23.29
N THR A 98 -5.74 4.46 22.53
CA THR A 98 -6.60 5.43 21.86
C THR A 98 -6.18 5.77 20.43
N ASP A 99 -4.97 5.39 19.99
CA ASP A 99 -4.57 5.51 18.59
C ASP A 99 -5.19 4.37 17.76
N GLU A 100 -5.93 4.74 16.72
CA GLU A 100 -6.54 3.81 15.78
C GLU A 100 -5.43 3.26 14.88
N HIS A 101 -5.03 1.99 15.02
CA HIS A 101 -3.96 1.41 14.20
C HIS A 101 -4.48 0.93 12.84
N ALA A 102 -4.92 1.86 12.00
CA ALA A 102 -5.36 1.58 10.63
C ALA A 102 -4.36 2.14 9.59
N PRO A 103 -4.28 1.57 8.37
CA PRO A 103 -3.54 2.17 7.28
C PRO A 103 -4.12 3.53 6.91
N ARG A 104 -3.29 4.58 7.01
CA ARG A 104 -3.62 5.94 6.57
C ARG A 104 -3.28 6.13 5.09
N PHE A 105 -2.14 5.59 4.67
CA PHE A 105 -1.70 5.57 3.28
C PHE A 105 -1.14 4.20 2.94
N VAL A 106 -1.40 3.70 1.75
CA VAL A 106 -0.71 2.51 1.21
C VAL A 106 -0.15 2.83 -0.17
N PHE A 107 1.09 2.42 -0.41
CA PHE A 107 1.74 2.44 -1.71
C PHE A 107 2.17 1.01 -2.04
N ALA A 108 1.66 0.46 -3.14
CA ALA A 108 2.02 -0.88 -3.57
C ALA A 108 2.40 -0.93 -5.05
N PHE A 109 3.31 -1.83 -5.41
CA PHE A 109 3.69 -2.13 -6.79
C PHE A 109 3.93 -3.62 -6.99
N ALA A 110 3.74 -4.09 -8.22
CA ALA A 110 4.07 -5.45 -8.61
C ALA A 110 5.47 -5.49 -9.23
N GLU A 111 6.28 -6.46 -8.83
CA GLU A 111 7.60 -6.75 -9.38
C GLU A 111 7.54 -8.05 -10.19
N GLU A 112 8.02 -8.02 -11.43
CA GLU A 112 8.07 -9.20 -12.30
C GLU A 112 8.95 -10.31 -11.69
N ARG A 113 8.52 -11.56 -11.89
CA ARG A 113 9.26 -12.76 -11.46
C ARG A 113 10.73 -12.69 -11.85
N ASN A 114 11.60 -12.91 -10.88
CA ASN A 114 13.04 -12.91 -11.04
C ASN A 114 13.68 -14.16 -10.44
N GLU A 115 14.00 -15.13 -11.30
CA GLU A 115 14.61 -16.41 -10.92
C GLU A 115 16.03 -16.26 -10.37
N ASP A 116 16.75 -15.19 -10.74
CA ASP A 116 18.14 -14.95 -10.30
C ASP A 116 18.21 -14.47 -8.84
N VAL A 117 17.15 -13.81 -8.35
CA VAL A 117 17.04 -13.37 -6.94
C VAL A 117 16.70 -14.54 -6.03
N GLY A 118 15.88 -15.49 -6.50
CA GLY A 118 15.43 -16.63 -5.70
C GLY A 118 14.34 -16.28 -4.67
N GLY A 119 13.94 -17.25 -3.86
CA GLY A 119 12.85 -17.08 -2.87
C GLY A 119 11.51 -16.79 -3.56
N ILE A 120 10.68 -15.94 -2.94
CA ILE A 120 9.36 -15.56 -3.46
C ILE A 120 9.42 -14.95 -4.88
N TYR A 121 10.54 -14.29 -5.21
CA TYR A 121 10.77 -13.70 -6.54
C TYR A 121 10.95 -14.76 -7.63
N ALA A 122 11.36 -15.97 -7.29
CA ALA A 122 11.45 -17.07 -8.25
C ALA A 122 10.13 -17.85 -8.39
N GLU A 123 9.15 -17.62 -7.51
CA GLU A 123 7.88 -18.33 -7.47
C GLU A 123 6.82 -17.68 -8.37
N GLY A 124 6.86 -16.36 -8.51
CA GLY A 124 5.95 -15.58 -9.36
C GLY A 124 6.26 -14.09 -9.28
N ASP A 125 5.36 -13.28 -9.84
CA ASP A 125 5.39 -11.84 -9.64
C ASP A 125 5.13 -11.53 -8.16
N VAL A 126 5.77 -10.51 -7.61
CA VAL A 126 5.74 -10.19 -6.18
C VAL A 126 5.06 -8.84 -5.97
N ILE A 127 4.04 -8.79 -5.13
CA ILE A 127 3.47 -7.54 -4.66
C ILE A 127 4.30 -7.03 -3.50
N HIS A 128 4.74 -5.78 -3.61
CA HIS A 128 5.36 -5.02 -2.53
C HIS A 128 4.37 -3.97 -2.05
N ALA A 129 4.00 -4.00 -0.77
CA ALA A 129 3.12 -3.01 -0.17
C ALA A 129 3.81 -2.31 1.00
N TYR A 130 3.69 -0.97 1.02
CA TYR A 130 4.21 -0.11 2.06
C TYR A 130 3.07 0.70 2.63
N ALA A 131 2.88 0.63 3.94
CA ALA A 131 1.81 1.31 4.64
C ALA A 131 2.38 2.35 5.60
N VAL A 132 1.64 3.46 5.73
CA VAL A 132 1.78 4.43 6.81
C VAL A 132 0.54 4.30 7.66
N CYS A 133 0.70 4.00 8.94
CA CYS A 133 -0.39 3.90 9.90
C CYS A 133 -0.83 5.29 10.38
N GLU A 134 -2.07 5.40 10.86
CA GLU A 134 -2.56 6.60 11.55
C GLU A 134 -1.73 6.98 12.78
N CYS A 135 -1.18 6.00 13.52
CA CYS A 135 -0.25 6.25 14.63
C CYS A 135 1.11 6.82 14.18
N GLY A 136 1.35 6.91 12.86
CA GLY A 136 2.59 7.37 12.25
C GLY A 136 3.64 6.28 11.99
N GLY A 137 3.40 5.05 12.46
CA GLY A 137 4.25 3.90 12.15
C GLY A 137 4.28 3.59 10.65
N VAL A 138 5.40 3.09 10.16
CA VAL A 138 5.56 2.65 8.76
C VAL A 138 5.94 1.18 8.74
N TYR A 139 5.36 0.42 7.82
CA TYR A 139 5.63 -1.02 7.72
C TYR A 139 5.43 -1.50 6.29
N SER A 140 5.98 -2.67 6.00
CA SER A 140 5.88 -3.29 4.69
C SER A 140 5.51 -4.76 4.78
N GLU A 141 4.88 -5.21 3.71
CA GLU A 141 4.60 -6.62 3.44
C GLU A 141 4.93 -6.92 1.98
N ARG A 142 5.34 -8.16 1.71
CA ARG A 142 5.56 -8.65 0.36
C ARG A 142 5.13 -10.10 0.21
N TRP A 143 4.49 -10.42 -0.90
CA TRP A 143 3.97 -11.76 -1.18
C TRP A 143 3.90 -12.02 -2.67
N VAL A 144 3.78 -13.30 -3.06
CA VAL A 144 3.57 -13.69 -4.46
C VAL A 144 2.17 -13.25 -4.89
N ALA A 145 2.06 -12.59 -6.03
CA ALA A 145 0.80 -12.13 -6.59
C ALA A 145 -0.21 -13.29 -6.77
N GLY A 146 -1.50 -13.00 -6.54
CA GLY A 146 -2.56 -14.01 -6.55
C GLY A 146 -2.56 -14.98 -5.36
N ALA A 147 -1.66 -14.82 -4.37
CA ALA A 147 -1.63 -15.64 -3.16
C ALA A 147 -2.44 -15.06 -1.97
N ALA A 148 -2.92 -13.82 -2.10
CA ALA A 148 -3.75 -13.13 -1.10
C ALA A 148 -5.23 -13.56 -1.18
#